data_AF-A0AAV3TDH2-F1
#
_entry.id   AF-A0AAV3TDH2-F1
#
_cell.length_a   1.000
_cell.length_b   1.000
_cell.length_c   1.000
_cell.angle_alpha   90.00
_cell.angle_beta   90.00
_cell.angle_gamma   90.00
#
_symmetry.space_group_name_H-M   'P 1'
#
loop_
_entity.id
_entity.type
_entity.pdbx_description
1 polymer ?
#
loop_
_entity_poly.entity_id
_entity_poly.type
_entity_poly.pdbx_seq_one_letter_code
_entity_poly.pdbx_strand_id
1 'polypeptide(L)'
;MSEQERLDAFERGGPTHSTIEEAVDSYLDHRMNESELMESTVEVEKRRLRYLVDYCEQQGIETPRELLSHDLDKYRTWRRSEAPLKVEELAESTIVEHMKTVDRFVDYVEAEDE
;
A
#
# COMPACT_ATOMS: atom_id res chain seq x y z
N MET A 1 -11.71 -23.18 26.44
CA MET A 1 -11.14 -22.14 25.58
C MET A 1 -10.31 -21.23 26.46
N SER A 2 -8.99 -21.30 26.29
CA SER A 2 -7.99 -20.49 26.96
C SER A 2 -8.09 -19.02 26.51
N GLU A 3 -7.61 -18.10 27.34
CA GLU A 3 -7.47 -16.69 26.99
C GLU A 3 -6.56 -16.52 25.75
N GLN A 4 -5.55 -17.39 25.63
CA GLN A 4 -4.68 -17.50 24.46
C GLN A 4 -5.47 -17.91 23.20
N GLU A 5 -6.32 -18.94 23.30
CA GLU A 5 -7.16 -19.37 22.17
C GLU A 5 -8.20 -18.32 21.75
N ARG A 6 -8.60 -17.42 22.66
CA ARG A 6 -9.48 -16.28 22.34
C ARG A 6 -8.73 -15.15 21.64
N LEU A 7 -7.46 -14.91 22.00
CA LEU A 7 -6.56 -13.98 21.32
C LEU A 7 -6.21 -14.49 19.91
N ASP A 8 -5.78 -15.75 19.80
CA ASP A 8 -5.49 -16.42 18.52
C ASP A 8 -6.73 -16.53 17.61
N ALA A 9 -7.94 -16.60 18.18
CA ALA A 9 -9.19 -16.63 17.40
C ALA A 9 -9.65 -15.22 17.00
N PHE A 10 -9.28 -14.20 17.75
CA PHE A 10 -9.50 -12.80 17.38
C PHE A 10 -8.56 -12.39 16.23
N GLU A 11 -7.32 -12.88 16.24
CA GLU A 11 -6.35 -12.71 15.14
C GLU A 11 -6.70 -13.51 13.88
N ARG A 12 -7.59 -14.52 13.99
CA ARG A 12 -8.08 -15.31 12.85
C ARG A 12 -9.33 -14.74 12.16
N GLY A 13 -9.82 -13.59 12.61
CA GLY A 13 -11.01 -12.95 12.02
C GLY A 13 -11.04 -11.42 12.13
N GLY A 14 -9.90 -10.79 12.45
CA GLY A 14 -9.69 -9.36 12.27
C GLY A 14 -9.23 -9.06 10.83
N PRO A 15 -9.27 -7.79 10.40
CA PRO A 15 -8.67 -7.41 9.12
C PRO A 15 -7.24 -7.95 9.06
N THR A 16 -6.87 -8.57 7.94
CA THR A 16 -5.58 -9.26 7.75
C THR A 16 -4.38 -8.34 8.01
N HIS A 17 -4.59 -7.01 8.02
CA HIS A 17 -3.59 -5.97 8.28
C HIS A 17 -4.11 -4.93 9.27
N SER A 18 -3.30 -4.59 10.28
CA SER A 18 -3.63 -3.56 11.27
C SER A 18 -3.06 -2.19 10.91
N THR A 19 -2.07 -2.12 10.02
CA THR A 19 -1.41 -0.88 9.57
C THR A 19 -1.21 -0.82 8.05
N ILE A 20 -0.97 0.38 7.52
CA ILE A 20 -0.60 0.60 6.11
C ILE A 20 0.66 -0.19 5.71
N GLU A 21 1.67 -0.22 6.57
CA GLU A 21 2.92 -0.94 6.31
C GLU A 21 2.69 -2.45 6.18
N GLU A 22 1.96 -3.04 7.13
CA GLU A 22 1.62 -4.47 7.10
C GLU A 22 0.80 -4.84 5.86
N ALA A 23 -0.12 -3.98 5.44
CA ALA A 23 -0.90 -4.19 4.22
C ALA A 23 -0.01 -4.16 2.97
N VAL A 24 0.95 -3.23 2.92
CA VAL A 24 1.92 -3.16 1.81
C VAL A 24 2.79 -4.40 1.77
N ASP A 25 3.30 -4.87 2.92
CA ASP A 25 4.13 -6.07 2.99
C ASP A 25 3.35 -7.31 2.52
N SER A 26 2.13 -7.49 3.00
CA SER A 26 1.24 -8.57 2.55
C SER A 26 0.94 -8.54 1.06
N TYR A 27 0.63 -7.36 0.53
CA TYR A 27 0.45 -7.19 -0.91
C TYR A 27 1.72 -7.60 -1.68
N LEU A 28 2.91 -7.18 -1.23
CA LEU A 28 4.16 -7.53 -1.90
C LEU A 28 4.47 -9.03 -1.82
N ASP A 29 4.18 -9.68 -0.69
CA ASP A 29 4.25 -11.13 -0.53
C ASP A 29 3.28 -11.84 -1.48
N HIS A 30 2.03 -11.37 -1.58
CA HIS A 30 1.05 -11.88 -2.54
C HIS A 30 1.58 -11.78 -3.98
N ARG A 31 2.06 -10.60 -4.39
CA ARG A 31 2.63 -10.38 -5.73
C ARG A 31 3.89 -11.21 -5.98
N MET A 32 4.69 -11.49 -4.97
CA MET A 32 5.87 -12.35 -5.09
C MET A 32 5.48 -13.82 -5.33
N ASN A 33 4.36 -14.27 -4.77
CA ASN A 33 3.86 -15.63 -4.93
C ASN A 33 3.05 -15.84 -6.24
N GLU A 34 2.67 -14.78 -6.94
CA GLU A 34 2.09 -14.89 -8.29
C GLU A 34 3.14 -15.38 -9.29
N SER A 35 2.98 -16.63 -9.75
CA SER A 35 3.95 -17.38 -10.59
C SER A 35 4.38 -16.70 -11.91
N GLU A 36 3.75 -15.60 -12.31
CA GLU A 36 3.97 -14.92 -13.58
C GLU A 36 4.82 -13.65 -13.46
N LEU A 37 5.17 -13.21 -12.24
CA LEU A 37 5.88 -11.96 -12.03
C LEU A 37 7.40 -12.15 -11.88
N MET A 38 8.15 -11.28 -12.55
CA MET A 38 9.59 -11.18 -12.34
C MET A 38 9.87 -10.50 -11.00
N GLU A 39 10.83 -10.99 -10.22
CA GLU A 39 11.28 -10.38 -8.95
C GLU A 39 11.58 -8.88 -9.10
N SER A 40 12.15 -8.48 -10.24
CA SER A 40 12.39 -7.07 -10.58
C SER A 40 11.14 -6.19 -10.63
N THR A 41 9.97 -6.76 -10.94
CA THR A 41 8.69 -6.04 -10.96
C THR A 41 8.21 -5.78 -9.54
N VAL A 42 8.29 -6.79 -8.66
CA VAL A 42 7.94 -6.65 -7.24
C VAL A 42 8.83 -5.61 -6.57
N GLU A 43 10.13 -5.60 -6.88
CA GLU A 43 11.05 -4.58 -6.38
C GLU A 43 10.71 -3.15 -6.83
N VAL A 44 10.20 -2.97 -8.05
CA VAL A 44 9.70 -1.67 -8.52
C VAL A 44 8.44 -1.27 -7.77
N GLU A 45 7.52 -2.19 -7.55
CA GLU A 45 6.28 -1.94 -6.80
C GLU A 45 6.58 -1.60 -5.33
N LYS A 46 7.48 -2.33 -4.68
CA LYS A 46 7.96 -2.04 -3.32
C LYS A 46 8.50 -0.61 -3.19
N ARG A 47 9.34 -0.18 -4.14
CA ARG A 47 9.88 1.19 -4.15
C ARG A 47 8.81 2.25 -4.35
N ARG A 48 7.73 1.93 -5.08
CA ARG A 48 6.60 2.84 -5.28
C ARG A 48 5.77 2.93 -4.01
N LEU A 49 5.35 1.80 -3.45
CA LEU A 49 4.51 1.74 -2.26
C LEU A 49 5.17 2.31 -1.01
N ARG A 50 6.50 2.29 -0.90
CA ARG A 50 7.19 3.04 0.17
C ARG A 50 6.81 4.52 0.21
N TYR A 51 6.65 5.17 -0.95
CA TYR A 51 6.21 6.56 -0.96
C TYR A 51 4.76 6.73 -0.51
N LEU A 52 3.91 5.71 -0.73
CA LEU A 52 2.55 5.72 -0.20
C LEU A 52 2.58 5.63 1.33
N VAL A 53 3.40 4.73 1.89
CA VAL A 53 3.63 4.66 3.34
C VAL A 53 4.09 6.02 3.89
N ASP A 54 5.15 6.59 3.31
CA ASP A 54 5.70 7.89 3.74
C ASP A 54 4.62 8.99 3.74
N TYR A 55 3.72 8.97 2.75
CA TYR A 55 2.61 9.91 2.66
C TYR A 55 1.57 9.67 3.75
N CYS A 56 1.14 8.42 3.93
CA CYS A 56 0.17 8.03 4.95
C CYS A 56 0.66 8.43 6.35
N GLU A 57 1.93 8.17 6.67
CA GLU A 57 2.54 8.61 7.93
C GLU A 57 2.48 10.13 8.12
N GLN A 58 2.76 10.91 7.07
CA GLN A 58 2.68 12.38 7.11
C GLN A 58 1.26 12.91 7.31
N GLN A 59 0.25 12.20 6.77
CA GLN A 59 -1.15 12.60 6.88
C GLN A 59 -1.84 12.02 8.12
N GLY A 60 -1.19 11.13 8.88
CA GLY A 60 -1.79 10.44 10.01
C GLY A 60 -2.81 9.38 9.59
N ILE A 61 -2.61 8.76 8.43
CA ILE A 61 -3.40 7.64 7.92
C ILE A 61 -2.68 6.36 8.38
N GLU A 62 -3.23 5.67 9.38
CA GLU A 62 -2.57 4.53 10.00
C GLU A 62 -2.96 3.22 9.34
N THR A 63 -4.20 3.13 8.83
CA THR A 63 -4.78 1.91 8.26
C THR A 63 -5.21 2.11 6.81
N PRO A 64 -5.22 1.06 5.97
CA PRO A 64 -5.70 1.16 4.59
C PRO A 64 -7.14 1.65 4.46
N ARG A 65 -7.99 1.33 5.44
CA ARG A 65 -9.40 1.75 5.47
C ARG A 65 -9.58 3.27 5.57
N GLU A 66 -8.55 3.97 6.02
CA GLU A 66 -8.54 5.44 6.10
C GLU A 66 -8.10 6.10 4.78
N LEU A 67 -7.56 5.33 3.82
CA LEU A 67 -7.26 5.82 2.47
C LEU A 67 -8.55 6.00 1.67
N LEU A 68 -9.07 7.22 1.64
CA LEU A 68 -10.24 7.55 0.82
C LEU A 68 -9.81 8.02 -0.58
N SER A 69 -10.74 7.98 -1.54
CA SER A 69 -10.44 8.36 -2.94
C SER A 69 -9.81 9.76 -3.07
N HIS A 70 -10.26 10.71 -2.26
CA HIS A 70 -9.72 12.07 -2.25
C HIS A 70 -8.29 12.16 -1.70
N ASP A 71 -7.84 11.20 -0.90
CA ASP A 71 -6.45 11.12 -0.43
C ASP A 71 -5.53 10.56 -1.52
N LEU A 72 -6.05 9.70 -2.42
CA LEU A 72 -5.31 9.27 -3.60
C LEU A 72 -5.05 10.42 -4.59
N ASP A 73 -6.00 11.33 -4.75
CA ASP A 73 -5.81 12.55 -5.56
C ASP A 73 -4.75 13.49 -4.96
N LYS A 74 -4.76 13.66 -3.63
CA LYS A 74 -3.74 14.42 -2.90
C LYS A 74 -2.38 13.74 -2.99
N TYR A 75 -2.34 12.42 -2.79
CA TYR A 75 -1.14 11.60 -2.92
C TYR A 75 -0.51 11.75 -4.30
N ARG A 76 -1.31 11.70 -5.37
CA ARG A 76 -0.84 11.91 -6.74
C ARG A 76 -0.13 13.26 -6.90
N THR A 77 -0.68 14.32 -6.30
CA THR A 77 -0.09 15.66 -6.32
C THR A 77 1.19 15.71 -5.49
N TRP A 78 1.13 15.23 -4.25
CA TRP A 78 2.28 15.17 -3.35
C TRP A 78 3.45 14.38 -3.96
N ARG A 79 3.17 13.23 -4.57
CA ARG A 79 4.18 12.37 -5.19
C ARG A 79 4.86 13.06 -6.37
N ARG A 80 4.16 13.92 -7.08
CA ARG A 80 4.64 14.64 -8.28
C ARG A 80 5.64 15.74 -7.92
N SER A 81 5.39 16.52 -6.87
CA SER A 81 6.12 17.76 -6.60
C SER A 81 6.65 17.94 -5.17
N GLU A 82 6.21 17.16 -4.19
CA GLU A 82 6.50 17.41 -2.77
C GLU A 82 7.32 16.32 -2.09
N ALA A 83 7.18 15.06 -2.54
CA ALA A 83 7.99 13.96 -2.04
C ALA A 83 9.50 14.27 -2.17
N PRO A 84 10.38 13.66 -1.37
CA PRO A 84 11.82 13.81 -1.57
C PRO A 84 12.26 13.35 -2.97
N LEU A 85 12.59 14.31 -3.84
CA LEU A 85 12.97 14.08 -5.23
C LEU A 85 14.41 14.54 -5.52
N LYS A 86 15.03 13.91 -6.53
CA LYS A 86 16.27 14.39 -7.17
C LYS A 86 16.00 15.39 -8.30
N VAL A 87 14.74 15.64 -8.60
CA VAL A 87 14.23 16.49 -9.69
C VAL A 87 13.14 17.40 -9.13
N GLU A 88 12.86 18.52 -9.78
CA GLU A 88 11.81 19.45 -9.32
C GLU A 88 10.41 18.84 -9.43
N GLU A 89 10.14 18.07 -10.48
CA GLU A 89 8.85 17.42 -10.70
C GLU A 89 9.03 16.07 -11.42
N LEU A 90 8.24 15.07 -11.05
CA LEU A 90 8.17 13.83 -11.80
C LEU A 90 7.40 13.99 -13.11
N ALA A 91 7.90 13.33 -14.16
CA ALA A 91 7.18 13.22 -15.43
C ALA A 91 5.80 12.56 -15.22
N GLU A 92 4.80 13.03 -15.96
CA GLU A 92 3.42 12.53 -15.85
C GLU A 92 3.32 11.03 -16.09
N SER A 93 4.06 10.50 -17.07
CA SER A 93 4.10 9.06 -17.34
C SER A 93 4.61 8.25 -16.14
N THR A 94 5.56 8.78 -15.38
CA THR A 94 6.08 8.13 -14.18
C THR A 94 5.03 8.11 -13.07
N ILE A 95 4.28 9.20 -12.89
CA ILE A 95 3.19 9.27 -11.92
C ILE A 95 2.05 8.33 -12.31
N VAL A 96 1.67 8.27 -13.59
CA VAL A 96 0.63 7.34 -14.06
C VAL A 96 1.01 5.90 -13.76
N GLU A 97 2.24 5.49 -14.05
CA GLU A 97 2.72 4.14 -13.72
C GLU A 97 2.80 3.90 -12.20
N HIS A 98 3.12 4.94 -11.43
CA HIS A 98 3.10 4.88 -9.98
C HIS A 98 1.67 4.62 -9.46
N MET A 99 0.69 5.39 -9.93
CA MET A 99 -0.70 5.27 -9.51
C MET A 99 -1.29 3.89 -9.85
N LYS A 100 -0.95 3.30 -11.01
CA LYS A 100 -1.35 1.92 -11.33
C LYS A 100 -0.86 0.87 -10.31
N THR A 101 0.27 1.12 -9.64
CA THR A 101 0.71 0.25 -8.55
C THR A 101 -0.13 0.48 -7.29
N VAL A 102 -0.43 1.75 -6.98
CA VAL A 102 -1.28 2.11 -5.83
C VAL A 102 -2.71 1.61 -6.00
N ASP A 103 -3.31 1.78 -7.18
CA ASP A 103 -4.66 1.31 -7.49
C ASP A 103 -4.77 -0.21 -7.28
N ARG A 104 -3.82 -0.99 -7.79
CA ARG A 104 -3.79 -2.45 -7.57
C ARG A 104 -3.59 -2.85 -6.11
N PHE A 105 -2.86 -2.04 -5.34
CA PHE A 105 -2.73 -2.25 -3.90
C PHE A 105 -4.05 -1.98 -3.19
N VAL A 106 -4.76 -0.90 -3.54
CA VAL A 106 -6.08 -0.58 -2.99
C VAL A 106 -7.09 -1.69 -3.33
N ASP A 107 -7.14 -2.11 -4.60
CA ASP A 107 -8.00 -3.21 -5.04
C ASP A 107 -7.73 -4.51 -4.27
N TYR A 108 -6.46 -4.81 -3.98
CA TYR A 108 -6.07 -5.98 -3.18
C TYR A 108 -6.59 -5.88 -1.75
N VAL A 109 -6.43 -4.73 -1.10
CA VAL A 109 -6.89 -4.55 0.28
C VAL A 109 -8.42 -4.56 0.37
N GLU A 110 -9.11 -3.93 -0.58
CA GLU A 110 -10.57 -3.95 -0.64
C GLU A 110 -11.12 -5.38 -0.83
N ALA A 111 -10.46 -6.21 -1.63
CA ALA A 111 -10.85 -7.60 -1.84
C ALA A 111 -10.62 -8.52 -0.62
N GLU A 112 -9.67 -8.19 0.26
CA GLU A 112 -9.43 -8.91 1.51
C GLU A 112 -10.45 -8.55 2.61
N ASP A 113 -11.12 -7.40 2.49
CA ASP A 113 -12.15 -6.92 3.43
C ASP A 113 -13.55 -7.52 3.18
N GLU A 114 -13.78 -8.24 2.08
CA GLU A 114 -15.07 -8.86 1.66
C GLU A 114 -15.25 -10.32 2.11
#